data_AF-A0A6F8XE67-F1
#
_entry.id   AF-A0A6F8XE67-F1
#
_cell.length_a   1.000
_cell.length_b   1.000
_cell.length_c   1.000
_cell.angle_alpha   90.00
_cell.angle_beta   90.00
_cell.angle_gamma   90.00
#
_symmetry.space_group_name_H-M   'P 1'
#
loop_
_entity.id
_entity.type
_entity.pdbx_description
1 polymer ?
#
loop_
_entity_poly.entity_id
_entity_poly.type
_entity_poly.pdbx_seq_one_letter_code
_entity_poly.pdbx_strand_id
1 'polypeptide(L)'
;MSLLPPVLLYYAATHYGDSFAPGFADRQWRFITTILFLAELLTFFLMGWLIHAVVNSNRELSMSYHDAYLVAALAPLPLWFATIALLVPSLLFNAMVVMVALGTSCSLVYHGLQALCERSTNDVTTMSVTYTVMAAGLLAWGLLMAIVWAY
;
A
#
# COMPACT_ATOMS: atom_id res chain seq x y z
N MET A 1 -9.60 6.13 2.85
CA MET A 1 -8.90 7.28 2.25
C MET A 1 -8.21 6.90 0.91
N SER A 2 -8.64 5.84 0.21
CA SER A 2 -7.98 5.38 -1.03
C SER A 2 -8.20 6.28 -2.26
N LEU A 3 -9.03 7.32 -2.15
CA LEU A 3 -9.15 8.34 -3.18
C LEU A 3 -8.03 9.38 -3.11
N LEU A 4 -7.31 9.49 -1.99
CA LEU A 4 -6.30 10.51 -1.78
C LEU A 4 -5.10 10.35 -2.75
N PRO A 5 -4.50 9.14 -2.89
CA PRO A 5 -3.39 8.92 -3.82
C PRO A 5 -3.71 9.21 -5.29
N PRO A 6 -4.81 8.67 -5.88
CA PRO A 6 -5.11 8.91 -7.29
C PRO A 6 -5.47 10.37 -7.56
N VAL A 7 -6.11 11.08 -6.63
CA VAL A 7 -6.46 12.50 -6.79
C VAL A 7 -5.21 13.39 -6.74
N LEU A 8 -4.32 13.19 -5.76
CA LEU A 8 -3.11 14.01 -5.66
C LEU A 8 -2.12 13.73 -6.80
N LEU A 9 -2.06 12.48 -7.28
CA LEU A 9 -1.28 12.14 -8.46
C LEU A 9 -1.85 12.81 -9.73
N TYR A 10 -3.18 12.82 -9.89
CA TYR A 10 -3.83 13.55 -10.98
C TYR A 10 -3.57 15.07 -10.92
N TYR A 11 -3.57 15.63 -9.71
CA TYR A 11 -3.27 17.04 -9.49
C TYR A 11 -1.81 17.36 -9.85
N ALA A 12 -0.84 16.59 -9.34
CA ALA A 12 0.58 16.79 -9.65
C ALA A 12 0.85 16.68 -11.15
N ALA A 13 0.22 15.72 -11.81
CA ALA A 13 0.30 15.54 -13.25
C ALA A 13 -0.25 16.71 -14.07
N THR A 14 -1.41 17.25 -13.70
CA THR A 14 -2.07 18.34 -14.45
C THR A 14 -1.53 19.72 -14.12
N HIS A 15 -0.99 19.92 -12.91
CA HIS A 15 -0.51 21.21 -12.43
C HIS A 15 1.00 21.42 -12.66
N TYR A 16 1.82 20.37 -12.50
CA TYR A 16 3.26 20.45 -12.70
C TYR A 16 3.68 19.90 -14.07
N GLY A 17 3.00 18.85 -14.57
CA GLY A 17 3.30 18.28 -15.88
C GLY A 17 4.79 17.98 -16.04
N ASP A 18 5.40 18.50 -17.12
CA ASP A 18 6.81 18.27 -17.42
C ASP A 18 7.79 18.92 -16.43
N SER A 19 7.35 19.86 -15.60
CA SER A 19 8.20 20.40 -14.53
C SER A 19 8.42 19.39 -13.40
N PHE A 20 7.58 18.34 -13.31
CA PHE A 20 7.72 17.26 -12.34
C PHE A 20 8.71 16.20 -12.81
N ALA A 21 8.56 15.75 -14.06
CA ALA A 21 9.50 14.88 -14.77
C ALA A 21 9.30 15.04 -16.28
N PRO A 22 10.33 14.85 -17.12
CA PRO A 22 10.19 14.93 -18.58
C PRO A 22 9.17 13.90 -19.10
N GLY A 23 8.21 14.33 -19.94
CA GLY A 23 7.18 13.45 -20.51
C GLY A 23 6.09 13.05 -19.51
N PHE A 24 6.05 13.70 -18.34
CA PHE A 24 5.04 13.44 -17.33
C PHE A 24 3.70 14.07 -17.74
N ALA A 25 3.67 15.15 -18.52
CA ALA A 25 2.41 15.75 -19.00
C ALA A 25 1.69 14.91 -20.08
N ASP A 26 2.43 14.16 -20.89
CA ASP A 26 1.90 13.43 -22.06
C ASP A 26 1.19 12.11 -21.71
N ARG A 27 1.24 11.67 -20.45
CA ARG A 27 0.63 10.41 -20.00
C ARG A 27 -0.89 10.55 -19.86
N GLN A 28 -1.62 9.46 -20.09
CA GLN A 28 -3.07 9.41 -19.87
C GLN A 28 -3.42 9.25 -18.37
N TRP A 29 -3.20 10.30 -17.59
CA TRP A 29 -3.35 10.28 -16.13
C TRP A 29 -4.72 9.81 -15.63
N ARG A 30 -5.80 10.07 -16.39
CA ARG A 30 -7.14 9.57 -16.04
C ARG A 30 -7.19 8.04 -15.95
N PHE A 31 -6.52 7.34 -16.86
CA PHE A 31 -6.45 5.88 -16.83
C PHE A 31 -5.54 5.41 -15.68
N ILE A 32 -4.36 6.02 -15.54
CA ILE A 32 -3.40 5.66 -14.49
C ILE A 32 -4.02 5.80 -13.10
N THR A 33 -4.67 6.92 -12.80
CA THR A 33 -5.26 7.20 -11.49
C THR A 33 -6.47 6.32 -11.22
N THR A 34 -7.24 5.95 -12.25
CA THR A 34 -8.35 4.99 -12.12
C THR A 34 -7.83 3.58 -11.80
N ILE A 35 -6.79 3.13 -12.50
CA ILE A 35 -6.15 1.84 -12.24
C ILE A 35 -5.58 1.82 -10.82
N LEU A 36 -4.91 2.91 -10.40
CA LEU A 36 -4.34 3.02 -9.06
C LEU A 36 -5.43 2.95 -7.99
N PHE A 37 -6.55 3.64 -8.18
CA PHE A 37 -7.71 3.55 -7.27
C PHE A 37 -8.27 2.12 -7.18
N LEU A 38 -8.48 1.46 -8.32
CA LEU A 38 -8.97 0.09 -8.36
C LEU A 38 -7.98 -0.89 -7.71
N ALA A 39 -6.68 -0.68 -7.93
CA ALA A 39 -5.63 -1.45 -7.30
C ALA A 39 -5.66 -1.29 -5.77
N GLU A 40 -5.81 -0.07 -5.25
CA GLU A 40 -5.92 0.15 -3.80
C GLU A 40 -7.14 -0.55 -3.18
N LEU A 41 -8.29 -0.49 -3.85
CA LEU A 41 -9.48 -1.22 -3.41
C LEU A 41 -9.24 -2.73 -3.41
N LEU A 42 -8.69 -3.25 -4.51
CA LEU A 42 -8.41 -4.68 -4.65
C LEU A 42 -7.39 -5.16 -3.61
N THR A 43 -6.31 -4.41 -3.38
CA THR A 43 -5.29 -4.73 -2.38
C THR A 43 -5.88 -4.74 -0.97
N PHE A 44 -6.77 -3.82 -0.62
CA PHE A 44 -7.46 -3.83 0.67
C PHE A 44 -8.28 -5.12 0.87
N PHE A 45 -9.08 -5.50 -0.13
CA PHE A 45 -9.86 -6.74 -0.09
C PHE A 45 -8.97 -7.98 -0.02
N LEU A 46 -7.92 -8.03 -0.83
CA LEU A 46 -6.97 -9.15 -0.87
C LEU A 46 -6.22 -9.28 0.45
N MET A 47 -5.76 -8.18 1.07
CA MET A 47 -5.05 -8.23 2.35
C MET A 47 -5.96 -8.69 3.49
N GLY A 48 -7.18 -8.14 3.59
CA GLY A 48 -8.14 -8.56 4.61
C GLY A 48 -8.50 -10.05 4.48
N TRP A 49 -8.72 -10.53 3.25
CA TRP A 49 -8.96 -11.94 2.97
C TRP A 49 -7.75 -12.83 3.24
N LEU A 50 -6.55 -12.42 2.80
CA LEU A 50 -5.31 -13.18 2.96
C LEU A 50 -4.96 -13.35 4.44
N ILE A 51 -5.06 -12.28 5.24
CA ILE A 51 -4.81 -12.35 6.69
C ILE A 51 -5.78 -13.33 7.34
N HIS A 52 -7.07 -13.26 7.01
CA HIS A 52 -8.06 -14.19 7.53
C HIS A 52 -7.81 -15.64 7.09
N ALA A 53 -7.50 -15.87 5.80
CA ALA A 53 -7.26 -17.20 5.24
C ALA A 53 -6.02 -17.87 5.86
N VAL A 54 -4.94 -17.12 6.05
CA VAL A 54 -3.73 -17.64 6.68
C VAL A 54 -3.97 -17.95 8.16
N VAL A 55 -4.73 -17.13 8.89
CA VAL A 55 -5.06 -17.45 10.29
C VAL A 55 -5.98 -18.68 10.37
N ASN A 56 -7.06 -18.73 9.61
CA ASN A 56 -8.05 -19.81 9.70
C ASN A 56 -7.56 -21.16 9.14
N SER A 57 -6.46 -21.17 8.36
CA SER A 57 -5.78 -22.41 7.95
C SER A 57 -4.99 -23.06 9.09
N ASN A 58 -4.71 -22.32 10.17
CA ASN A 58 -4.04 -22.82 11.36
C ASN A 58 -5.09 -23.12 12.45
N ARG A 59 -5.31 -24.41 12.72
CA ARG A 59 -6.41 -24.96 13.51
C ARG A 59 -6.42 -24.54 15.00
N GLU A 60 -5.42 -23.79 15.45
CA GLU A 60 -5.20 -23.36 16.83
C GLU A 60 -5.34 -21.83 17.03
N LEU A 61 -5.57 -21.07 15.95
CA LEU A 61 -5.62 -19.60 15.98
C LEU A 61 -6.99 -19.11 15.50
N SER A 62 -7.78 -18.51 16.39
CA SER A 62 -9.00 -17.80 16.01
C SER A 62 -8.78 -16.30 16.14
N MET A 63 -8.39 -15.65 15.05
CA MET A 63 -8.41 -14.18 14.97
C MET A 63 -9.76 -13.74 14.40
N SER A 64 -10.40 -12.77 15.05
CA SER A 64 -11.65 -12.22 14.55
C SER A 64 -11.43 -11.57 13.19
N TYR A 65 -12.38 -11.76 12.26
CA TYR A 65 -12.39 -11.05 10.98
C TYR A 65 -12.21 -9.53 11.14
N HIS A 66 -12.71 -8.98 12.25
CA HIS A 66 -12.61 -7.56 12.57
C HIS A 66 -11.16 -7.10 12.76
N ASP A 67 -10.33 -7.89 13.45
CA ASP A 67 -8.96 -7.53 13.77
C ASP A 67 -8.06 -7.65 12.53
N ALA A 68 -8.32 -8.65 11.67
CA ALA A 68 -7.64 -8.81 10.38
C ALA A 68 -7.87 -7.59 9.47
N TYR A 69 -9.12 -7.14 9.39
CA TYR A 69 -9.48 -5.96 8.60
C TYR A 69 -8.97 -4.66 9.24
N LEU A 70 -8.85 -4.58 10.56
CA LEU A 70 -8.24 -3.43 11.24
C LEU A 70 -6.77 -3.24 10.85
N VAL A 71 -5.97 -4.32 10.88
CA VAL A 71 -4.56 -4.26 10.46
C VAL A 71 -4.46 -3.93 8.97
N ALA A 72 -5.28 -4.56 8.13
CA ALA A 72 -5.32 -4.26 6.70
C ALA A 72 -5.72 -2.81 6.40
N ALA A 73 -6.57 -2.19 7.23
CA ALA A 73 -6.97 -0.80 7.10
C ALA A 73 -5.91 0.19 7.59
N LEU A 74 -5.14 -0.17 8.62
CA LEU A 74 -4.08 0.67 9.19
C LEU A 74 -2.82 0.68 8.33
N ALA A 75 -2.50 -0.45 7.69
CA ALA A 75 -1.31 -0.62 6.86
C ALA A 75 -1.12 0.48 5.78
N PRO A 76 -2.12 0.81 4.94
CA PRO A 76 -1.93 1.81 3.88
C PRO A 76 -1.96 3.27 4.37
N LEU A 77 -2.31 3.56 5.63
CA LEU A 77 -2.43 4.94 6.12
C LEU A 77 -1.15 5.78 5.93
N PRO A 78 0.06 5.31 6.28
CA PRO A 78 1.27 6.10 6.10
C PRO A 78 1.56 6.39 4.63
N LEU A 79 1.28 5.43 3.75
CA LEU A 79 1.43 5.58 2.31
C LEU A 79 0.42 6.60 1.75
N TRP A 80 -0.82 6.60 2.23
CA TRP A 80 -1.78 7.66 1.87
C TRP A 80 -1.30 9.04 2.33
N PHE A 81 -0.73 9.17 3.52
CA PHE A 81 -0.15 10.44 3.98
C PHE A 81 1.05 10.89 3.13
N ALA A 82 1.88 9.95 2.65
CA ALA A 82 3.02 10.27 1.79
C ALA A 82 2.59 10.96 0.48
N THR A 83 1.38 10.73 0.00
CA THR A 83 0.91 11.37 -1.23
C THR A 83 0.76 12.88 -1.10
N ILE A 84 0.70 13.43 0.12
CA ILE A 84 0.76 14.88 0.35
C ILE A 84 2.10 15.47 -0.13
N ALA A 85 3.18 14.69 -0.17
CA ALA A 85 4.46 15.14 -0.71
C ALA A 85 4.41 15.43 -2.22
N LEU A 86 3.41 14.90 -2.95
CA LEU A 86 3.21 15.20 -4.38
C LEU A 86 2.86 16.67 -4.63
N LEU A 87 2.47 17.41 -3.60
CA LEU A 87 2.31 18.87 -3.69
C LEU A 87 3.66 19.57 -3.92
N VAL A 88 4.79 18.93 -3.62
CA VAL A 88 6.12 19.47 -3.89
C VAL A 88 6.63 18.90 -5.22
N PRO A 89 6.97 19.72 -6.23
CA PRO A 89 7.41 19.26 -7.55
C PRO A 89 8.89 18.83 -7.54
N SER A 90 9.23 17.86 -6.69
CA SER A 90 10.58 17.27 -6.67
C SER A 90 10.50 15.76 -6.51
N LEU A 91 10.96 15.06 -7.56
CA LEU A 91 10.91 13.59 -7.63
C LEU A 91 11.72 12.94 -6.50
N LEU A 92 12.89 13.51 -6.19
CA LEU A 92 13.79 12.99 -5.16
C LEU A 92 13.18 13.11 -3.75
N PHE A 93 12.54 14.24 -3.44
CA PHE A 93 11.82 14.42 -2.18
C PHE A 93 10.66 13.45 -2.05
N ASN A 94 9.84 13.32 -3.11
CA ASN A 94 8.73 12.37 -3.16
C ASN A 94 9.20 10.93 -2.96
N ALA A 95 10.30 10.53 -3.61
CA ALA A 95 10.89 9.20 -3.43
C ALA A 95 11.32 8.95 -1.98
N MET A 96 11.98 9.92 -1.33
CA MET A 96 12.38 9.81 0.08
C MET A 96 11.18 9.70 1.01
N VAL A 97 10.13 10.50 0.80
CA VAL A 97 8.91 10.45 1.61
C VAL A 97 8.19 9.11 1.45
N VAL A 98 8.08 8.58 0.23
CA VAL A 98 7.49 7.26 -0.03
C VAL A 98 8.31 6.15 0.63
N MET A 99 9.65 6.22 0.59
CA MET A 99 10.51 5.24 1.26
C MET A 99 10.32 5.24 2.78
N VAL A 100 10.24 6.42 3.40
CA VAL A 100 9.95 6.54 4.83
C VAL A 100 8.56 6.00 5.15
N ALA A 101 7.55 6.37 4.37
CA ALA A 101 6.19 5.90 4.56
C ALA A 101 6.05 4.38 4.40
N LEU A 102 6.75 3.79 3.44
CA LEU A 102 6.80 2.34 3.25
C LEU A 102 7.44 1.66 4.46
N GLY A 103 8.56 2.19 4.97
CA GLY A 103 9.17 1.71 6.21
C GLY A 103 8.22 1.78 7.41
N THR A 104 7.51 2.90 7.57
CA THR A 104 6.52 3.05 8.65
C THR A 104 5.31 2.13 8.48
N SER A 105 4.85 1.90 7.25
CA SER A 105 3.77 0.95 6.92
C SER A 105 4.20 -0.47 7.28
N CYS A 106 5.41 -0.89 6.91
CA CYS A 106 5.96 -2.18 7.29
C CYS A 106 6.06 -2.34 8.81
N SER A 107 6.53 -1.30 9.51
CA SER A 107 6.60 -1.29 10.97
C SER A 107 5.22 -1.35 11.63
N LEU A 108 4.22 -0.65 11.10
CA LEU A 108 2.82 -0.71 11.57
C LEU A 108 2.18 -2.08 11.36
N VAL A 109 2.44 -2.73 10.22
CA VAL A 109 1.99 -4.10 9.98
C VAL A 109 2.68 -5.05 10.96
N TYR A 110 4.00 -4.92 11.14
CA TYR A 110 4.77 -5.76 12.05
C TYR A 110 4.31 -5.60 13.51
N HIS A 111 4.23 -4.38 14.02
CA HIS A 111 3.78 -4.11 15.39
C HIS A 111 2.28 -4.36 15.57
N GLY A 112 1.45 -4.11 14.54
CA GLY A 112 0.01 -4.39 14.57
C GLY A 112 -0.27 -5.89 14.66
N LEU A 113 0.44 -6.69 13.87
CA LEU A 113 0.40 -8.15 13.98
C LEU A 113 1.00 -8.62 15.30
N GLN A 114 2.14 -8.08 15.72
CA GLN A 114 2.79 -8.45 16.99
C GLN A 114 1.91 -8.16 18.20
N ALA A 115 1.26 -6.99 18.29
CA ALA A 115 0.38 -6.64 19.41
C ALA A 115 -0.89 -7.51 19.46
N LEU A 116 -1.40 -7.94 18.30
CA LEU A 116 -2.56 -8.83 18.21
C LEU A 116 -2.18 -10.31 18.45
N CYS A 117 -0.98 -10.71 18.04
CA CYS A 117 -0.43 -12.06 18.24
C CYS A 117 0.25 -12.24 19.61
N GLU A 118 0.72 -11.20 20.31
CA GLU A 118 1.19 -11.34 21.71
C GLU A 118 0.07 -11.74 22.66
N ARG A 119 -1.19 -11.50 22.27
CA ARG A 119 -2.37 -12.06 22.96
C ARG A 119 -2.61 -13.54 22.62
N SER A 120 -1.97 -14.09 21.60
CA SER A 120 -2.11 -15.46 21.09
C SER A 120 -0.76 -16.02 20.63
N THR A 121 0.02 -16.43 21.62
CA THR A 121 1.33 -17.10 21.60
C THR A 121 1.66 -17.90 20.31
N ASN A 122 2.23 -17.30 19.25
CA ASN A 122 3.20 -17.98 18.37
C ASN A 122 3.89 -17.05 17.36
N ASP A 123 5.23 -17.11 17.33
CA ASP A 123 6.14 -16.19 16.62
C ASP A 123 6.34 -16.56 15.13
N VAL A 124 6.00 -17.79 14.73
CA VAL A 124 6.33 -18.36 13.40
C VAL A 124 5.31 -18.01 12.31
N THR A 125 4.03 -17.86 12.67
CA THR A 125 2.93 -17.48 11.76
C THR A 125 2.96 -15.98 11.41
N THR A 126 3.41 -15.14 12.32
CA THR A 126 3.63 -13.71 12.08
C THR A 126 4.66 -13.47 10.97
N MET A 127 5.70 -14.30 10.92
CA MET A 127 6.79 -14.18 9.95
C MET A 127 6.35 -14.58 8.53
N SER A 128 5.56 -15.65 8.37
CA SER A 128 5.07 -16.10 7.06
C SER A 128 3.98 -15.18 6.48
N VAL A 129 3.09 -14.65 7.33
CA VAL A 129 2.10 -13.63 6.92
C VAL A 129 2.81 -12.37 6.45
N THR A 130 3.81 -11.89 7.20
CA THR A 130 4.58 -10.71 6.84
C THR A 130 5.31 -10.90 5.51
N TYR A 131 5.91 -12.07 5.27
CA TYR A 131 6.60 -12.37 4.02
C TYR A 131 5.64 -12.42 2.82
N THR A 132 4.46 -12.99 3.01
CA THR A 132 3.43 -13.08 1.96
C THR A 132 2.86 -11.71 1.63
N VAL A 133 2.63 -10.89 2.65
CA VAL A 133 2.17 -9.49 2.52
C VAL A 133 3.23 -8.64 1.83
N MET A 134 4.51 -8.78 2.19
CA MET A 134 5.61 -8.09 1.51
C MET A 134 5.76 -8.55 0.05
N ALA A 135 5.68 -9.85 -0.22
CA ALA A 135 5.77 -10.39 -1.58
C ALA A 135 4.60 -9.93 -2.45
N ALA A 136 3.37 -9.96 -1.91
CA ALA A 136 2.18 -9.45 -2.60
C ALA A 136 2.27 -7.94 -2.85
N GLY A 137 2.79 -7.17 -1.88
CA GLY A 137 3.06 -5.75 -2.04
C GLY A 137 4.11 -5.46 -3.12
N LEU A 138 5.19 -6.24 -3.16
CA LEU A 138 6.23 -6.10 -4.19
C LEU A 138 5.71 -6.44 -5.60
N LEU A 139 4.91 -7.49 -5.72
CA LEU A 139 4.28 -7.88 -6.98
C LEU A 139 3.27 -6.84 -7.45
N ALA A 140 2.44 -6.32 -6.54
CA ALA A 140 1.50 -5.24 -6.85
C ALA A 140 2.24 -3.98 -7.30
N TRP A 141 3.32 -3.61 -6.61
CA TRP A 141 4.16 -2.48 -6.97
C TRP A 141 4.85 -2.67 -8.33
N GLY A 142 5.41 -3.85 -8.58
CA GLY A 142 6.05 -4.20 -9.85
C GLY A 142 5.06 -4.18 -11.03
N LEU A 143 3.85 -4.69 -10.82
CA LEU A 143 2.77 -4.61 -11.80
C LEU A 143 2.37 -3.16 -12.07
N LEU A 144 2.29 -2.33 -11.03
CA LEU A 144 1.98 -0.90 -11.15
C LEU A 144 3.05 -0.17 -11.98
N MET A 145 4.34 -0.43 -11.72
CA MET A 145 5.44 0.13 -12.50
C MET A 145 5.42 -0.35 -13.96
N ALA A 146 5.13 -1.63 -14.20
CA ALA A 146 4.99 -2.17 -15.55
C ALA A 146 3.84 -1.49 -16.32
N ILE A 147 2.69 -1.27 -15.68
CA ILE A 147 1.54 -0.58 -16.28
C ILE A 147 1.89 0.89 -16.55
N VAL A 148 2.52 1.60 -15.61
CA VAL A 148 2.93 3.02 -15.78
C VAL A 148 4.01 3.18 -16.85
N TRP A 149 4.82 2.17 -17.12
CA TRP A 149 5.78 2.23 -18.21
C TRP A 149 5.19 1.86 -19.56
N ALA A 150 4.14 1.03 -19.59
CA ALA A 150 3.47 0.61 -20.80
C ALA A 150 2.60 1.71 -21.45
N TYR A 151 2.17 2.72 -20.68
CA TYR A 151 1.38 3.88 -21.11
C TYR A 151 2.07 5.16 -20.71
#